data_AF-A0A7S3NK50-F1
#
_entry.id   AF-A0A7S3NK50-F1
#
_cell.length_a   1.000
_cell.length_b   1.000
_cell.length_c   1.000
_cell.angle_alpha   90.00
_cell.angle_beta   90.00
_cell.angle_gamma   90.00
#
_symmetry.space_group_name_H-M   'P 1'
#
loop_
_entity.id
_entity.type
_entity.pdbx_description
1 polymer ?
#
loop_
_entity_poly.entity_id
_entity_poly.type
_entity_poly.pdbx_seq_one_letter_code
_entity_poly.pdbx_strand_id
1 'polypeptide(L)'
;MNLFGKKKAAGSGTGGGNVDPAQTILQLRNTVETLEKRQVHLDKKIEQQLAEAKVKIAKKDKRGALYCLKRKKMYEGEIEKINGARLTLEQQMIAIEGTVTNSETVKAMTAGKDAMAKARAGVTVDDVGELMDDITDEVEQANDIAEAISAPANQVLDDEDLLNELNELEELELESQLLDAPAVPATAIDLPDVPTATPEIPVQQNQEDADTKALRELEAAMAL
;
A
#
# COMPACT_ATOMS: atom_id res chain seq x y z
N MET A 1 28.09 -23.59 55.73
CA MET A 1 27.34 -22.32 55.65
C MET A 1 28.34 -21.18 55.60
N ASN A 2 28.39 -20.49 54.47
CA ASN A 2 28.88 -19.12 54.26
C ASN A 2 28.57 -18.76 52.78
N LEU A 3 27.39 -18.21 52.54
CA LEU A 3 26.79 -17.90 51.24
C LEU A 3 26.93 -16.39 50.93
N PHE A 4 28.14 -15.83 51.03
CA PHE A 4 28.41 -14.42 50.69
C PHE A 4 28.73 -14.26 49.20
N GLY A 5 27.69 -14.13 48.39
CA GLY A 5 27.76 -13.61 47.03
C GLY A 5 27.94 -12.08 47.06
N LYS A 6 29.12 -11.63 46.65
CA LYS A 6 29.46 -10.22 46.47
C LYS A 6 28.55 -9.62 45.39
N LYS A 7 27.70 -8.67 45.76
CA LYS A 7 26.82 -7.91 44.86
C LYS A 7 27.68 -7.17 43.83
N LYS A 8 27.62 -7.62 42.57
CA LYS A 8 28.13 -6.88 41.41
C LYS A 8 27.35 -5.57 41.34
N ALA A 9 28.04 -4.45 41.54
CA ALA A 9 27.50 -3.13 41.22
C ALA A 9 27.21 -3.12 39.71
N ALA A 10 25.92 -3.19 39.36
CA ALA A 10 25.46 -2.86 38.02
C ALA A 10 25.68 -1.36 37.86
N GLY A 11 26.72 -1.02 37.10
CA GLY A 11 26.95 0.32 36.61
C GLY A 11 25.89 0.76 35.59
N SER A 12 25.90 2.06 35.38
CA SER A 12 25.23 2.83 34.33
C SER A 12 23.70 2.80 34.34
N GLY A 13 23.13 3.56 35.28
CA GLY A 13 21.97 4.35 34.93
C GLY A 13 22.36 5.34 33.84
N THR A 14 21.89 5.09 32.62
CA THR A 14 21.94 6.04 31.53
C THR A 14 20.51 6.27 31.07
N GLY A 15 20.01 7.48 31.34
CA GLY A 15 19.01 8.09 30.48
C GLY A 15 17.56 7.65 30.66
N GLY A 16 17.07 7.54 31.90
CA GLY A 16 15.62 7.75 32.16
C GLY A 16 15.27 9.24 32.07
N GLY A 17 15.72 9.92 31.02
CA GLY A 17 15.26 11.27 30.70
C GLY A 17 13.85 11.11 30.15
N ASN A 18 12.89 11.86 30.69
CA ASN A 18 11.54 11.94 30.16
C ASN A 18 11.66 12.28 28.66
N VAL A 19 11.52 11.29 27.79
CA VAL A 19 11.74 11.47 26.36
C VAL A 19 10.53 12.23 25.85
N ASP A 20 10.73 13.48 25.45
CA ASP A 20 9.66 14.31 24.92
C ASP A 20 9.13 13.69 23.61
N PRO A 21 7.84 13.33 23.54
CA PRO A 21 7.23 12.80 22.32
C PRO A 21 7.49 13.69 21.11
N ALA A 22 7.43 15.03 21.29
CA ALA A 22 7.67 15.97 20.20
C ALA A 22 9.12 15.93 19.69
N GLN A 23 10.10 15.87 20.61
CA GLN A 23 11.51 15.70 20.22
C GLN A 23 11.76 14.36 19.53
N THR A 24 11.09 13.30 19.97
CA THR A 24 11.21 11.97 19.35
C THR A 24 10.69 12.00 17.92
N ILE A 25 9.50 12.56 17.71
CA ILE A 25 8.92 12.72 16.36
C ILE A 25 9.86 13.53 15.45
N LEU A 26 10.46 14.61 15.94
CA LEU A 26 11.43 15.39 15.16
C LEU A 26 12.68 14.56 14.77
N GLN A 27 13.20 13.75 15.68
CA GLN A 27 14.33 12.85 15.40
C GLN A 27 13.96 11.79 14.35
N LEU A 28 12.76 11.22 14.44
CA LEU A 28 12.25 10.27 13.45
C LEU A 28 12.12 10.93 12.06
N ARG A 29 11.53 12.13 11.97
CA ARG A 29 11.44 12.89 10.71
C ARG A 29 12.80 13.18 10.08
N ASN A 30 13.77 13.64 10.88
CA ASN A 30 15.14 13.88 10.39
C ASN A 30 15.82 12.59 9.87
N THR A 31 15.51 11.45 10.51
CA THR A 31 16.01 10.14 10.07
C THR A 31 15.38 9.73 8.74
N VAL A 32 14.06 9.92 8.58
CA VAL A 32 13.35 9.70 7.31
C VAL A 32 13.95 10.56 6.19
N GLU A 33 14.17 11.86 6.42
CA GLU A 33 14.80 12.75 5.44
C GLU A 33 16.21 12.28 5.03
N THR A 34 16.98 11.76 5.99
CA THR A 34 18.31 11.20 5.72
C THR A 34 18.23 9.93 4.87
N LEU A 35 17.25 9.07 5.15
CA LEU A 35 16.99 7.87 4.38
C LEU A 35 16.55 8.19 2.94
N GLU A 36 15.70 9.20 2.75
CA GLU A 36 15.30 9.70 1.42
C GLU A 36 16.48 10.22 0.62
N LYS A 37 17.35 11.04 1.23
CA LYS A 37 18.58 11.52 0.57
C LYS A 37 19.47 10.36 0.15
N ARG A 38 19.55 9.31 0.98
CA ARG A 38 20.31 8.09 0.65
C ARG A 38 19.67 7.32 -0.50
N GLN A 39 18.34 7.18 -0.53
CA GLN A 39 17.62 6.56 -1.64
C GLN A 39 17.92 7.27 -2.96
N VAL A 40 17.78 8.60 -3.00
CA VAL A 40 18.11 9.43 -4.19
C VAL A 40 19.56 9.24 -4.63
N HIS A 41 20.49 9.07 -3.70
CA HIS A 41 21.88 8.77 -4.04
C HIS A 41 22.04 7.37 -4.68
N LEU A 42 21.35 6.37 -4.17
CA LEU A 42 21.36 5.01 -4.70
C LEU A 42 20.70 4.91 -6.08
N ASP A 43 19.63 5.67 -6.33
CA ASP A 43 19.00 5.76 -7.65
C ASP A 43 19.98 6.27 -8.70
N LYS A 44 20.70 7.35 -8.40
CA LYS A 44 21.78 7.87 -9.26
C LYS A 44 22.88 6.83 -9.49
N LYS A 45 23.19 6.00 -8.49
CA LYS A 45 24.15 4.89 -8.64
C LYS A 45 23.61 3.78 -9.56
N ILE A 46 22.32 3.48 -9.49
CA ILE A 46 21.65 2.53 -10.39
C ILE A 46 21.74 3.02 -11.84
N GLU A 47 21.41 4.28 -12.10
CA GLU A 47 21.53 4.89 -13.43
C GLU A 47 22.95 4.82 -13.98
N GLN A 48 23.96 5.15 -13.14
CA GLN A 48 25.37 5.03 -13.50
C GLN A 48 25.74 3.60 -13.88
N GLN A 49 25.34 2.61 -13.08
CA GLN A 49 25.63 1.20 -13.38
C GLN A 49 24.93 0.71 -14.64
N LEU A 50 23.72 1.20 -14.94
CA LEU A 50 23.03 0.90 -16.20
C LEU A 50 23.78 1.48 -17.40
N ALA A 51 24.21 2.74 -17.32
CA ALA A 51 24.98 3.39 -18.38
C ALA A 51 26.30 2.65 -18.63
N GLU A 52 27.04 2.32 -17.57
CA GLU A 52 28.28 1.55 -17.65
C GLU A 52 28.07 0.15 -18.24
N ALA A 53 26.99 -0.55 -17.85
CA ALA A 53 26.65 -1.85 -18.40
C ALA A 53 26.39 -1.78 -19.92
N LYS A 54 25.64 -0.77 -20.39
CA LYS A 54 25.39 -0.53 -21.82
C LYS A 54 26.69 -0.30 -22.60
N VAL A 55 27.59 0.54 -22.08
CA VAL A 55 28.91 0.79 -22.69
C VAL A 55 29.75 -0.49 -22.76
N LYS A 56 29.74 -1.31 -21.72
CA LYS A 56 30.50 -2.57 -21.69
C LYS A 56 29.93 -3.61 -22.66
N ILE A 57 28.61 -3.72 -22.79
CA ILE A 57 27.97 -4.58 -23.80
C ILE A 57 28.36 -4.13 -25.22
N ALA A 58 28.34 -2.82 -25.50
CA ALA A 58 28.75 -2.29 -26.80
C ALA A 58 30.21 -2.64 -27.15
N LYS A 59 31.08 -2.73 -26.14
CA LYS A 59 32.48 -3.18 -26.27
C LYS A 59 32.66 -4.70 -26.26
N LYS A 60 31.56 -5.48 -26.30
CA LYS A 60 31.55 -6.95 -26.19
C LYS A 60 32.13 -7.50 -24.87
N ASP A 61 32.24 -6.67 -23.83
CA ASP A 61 32.66 -7.08 -22.47
C ASP A 61 31.45 -7.57 -21.66
N LYS A 62 31.00 -8.81 -21.95
CA LYS A 62 29.86 -9.42 -21.27
C LYS A 62 30.10 -9.60 -19.76
N ARG A 63 31.33 -9.92 -19.35
CA ARG A 63 31.67 -10.17 -17.94
C ARG A 63 31.61 -8.88 -17.12
N GLY A 64 32.13 -7.79 -17.66
CA GLY A 64 32.03 -6.48 -17.02
C GLY A 64 30.60 -5.96 -16.96
N ALA A 65 29.79 -6.16 -18.01
CA ALA A 65 28.39 -5.76 -18.01
C ALA A 65 27.59 -6.50 -16.92
N LEU A 66 27.82 -7.82 -16.77
CA LEU A 66 27.23 -8.61 -15.69
C LEU A 66 27.64 -8.10 -14.30
N TYR A 67 28.88 -7.62 -14.13
CA TYR A 67 29.33 -7.04 -12.87
C TYR A 67 28.59 -5.74 -12.53
N CYS A 68 28.41 -4.83 -13.50
CA CYS A 68 27.61 -3.61 -13.32
C CYS A 68 26.15 -3.94 -12.95
N LEU A 69 25.54 -4.92 -13.61
CA LEU A 69 24.17 -5.36 -13.30
C LEU A 69 24.04 -5.98 -11.91
N LYS A 70 25.06 -6.69 -11.42
CA LYS A 70 25.09 -7.19 -10.03
C LYS A 70 25.11 -6.02 -9.04
N ARG A 71 25.92 -4.99 -9.28
CA ARG A 71 25.96 -3.80 -8.41
C ARG A 71 24.64 -3.04 -8.43
N LYS A 72 24.02 -2.88 -9.60
CA LYS A 72 22.65 -2.36 -9.72
C LYS A 72 21.69 -3.11 -8.80
N LYS A 73 21.62 -4.44 -8.89
CA LYS A 73 20.74 -5.24 -8.05
C LYS A 73 21.02 -5.09 -6.55
N MET A 74 22.28 -4.93 -6.16
CA MET A 74 22.63 -4.66 -4.76
C MET A 74 22.06 -3.31 -4.29
N TYR A 75 22.13 -2.27 -5.12
CA TYR A 75 21.55 -0.96 -4.79
C TYR A 75 20.03 -1.00 -4.73
N GLU A 76 19.37 -1.72 -5.64
CA GLU A 76 17.91 -1.95 -5.59
C GLU A 76 17.49 -2.61 -4.28
N GLY A 77 18.22 -3.64 -3.84
CA GLY A 77 17.96 -4.27 -2.54
C GLY A 77 18.28 -3.40 -1.33
N GLU A 78 19.18 -2.41 -1.44
CA GLU A 78 19.36 -1.39 -0.39
C GLU A 78 18.19 -0.40 -0.34
N ILE A 79 17.66 0.00 -1.49
CA ILE A 79 16.49 0.89 -1.59
C ILE A 79 15.26 0.22 -0.97
N GLU A 80 15.01 -1.05 -1.27
CA GLU A 80 13.89 -1.80 -0.68
C GLU A 80 13.96 -1.82 0.86
N LYS A 81 15.15 -2.03 1.44
CA LYS A 81 15.36 -1.95 2.89
C LYS A 81 15.12 -0.55 3.44
N ILE A 82 15.53 0.49 2.71
CA ILE A 82 15.29 1.89 3.08
C ILE A 82 13.79 2.17 3.10
N ASN A 83 13.04 1.71 2.10
CA ASN A 83 11.58 1.88 2.03
C ASN A 83 10.88 1.21 3.21
N GLY A 84 11.24 -0.05 3.51
CA GLY A 84 10.70 -0.74 4.69
C GLY A 84 11.04 -0.05 6.01
N ALA A 85 12.26 0.48 6.13
CA ALA A 85 12.66 1.25 7.30
C ALA A 85 11.85 2.56 7.44
N ARG A 86 11.63 3.30 6.34
CA ARG A 86 10.82 4.53 6.33
C ARG A 86 9.39 4.26 6.78
N LEU A 87 8.73 3.25 6.22
CA LEU A 87 7.38 2.85 6.62
C LEU A 87 7.30 2.53 8.12
N THR A 88 8.28 1.80 8.64
CA THR A 88 8.35 1.48 10.08
C THR A 88 8.49 2.76 10.92
N LEU A 89 9.31 3.72 10.50
CA LEU A 89 9.47 5.00 11.22
C LEU A 89 8.20 5.86 11.16
N GLU A 90 7.48 5.85 10.03
CA GLU A 90 6.21 6.53 9.86
C GLU A 90 5.13 5.96 10.77
N GLN A 91 5.00 4.63 10.82
CA GLN A 91 4.11 3.93 11.76
C GLN A 91 4.46 4.28 13.22
N GLN A 92 5.74 4.38 13.57
CA GLN A 92 6.16 4.79 14.90
C GLN A 92 5.79 6.23 15.23
N MET A 93 5.90 7.16 14.28
CA MET A 93 5.46 8.55 14.47
C MET A 93 3.96 8.61 14.76
N ILE A 94 3.15 7.92 13.95
CA ILE A 94 1.69 7.85 14.12
C ILE A 94 1.33 7.26 15.49
N ALA A 95 2.00 6.18 15.90
CA ALA A 95 1.79 5.56 17.21
C ALA A 95 2.12 6.49 18.38
N ILE A 96 3.20 7.28 18.27
CA ILE A 96 3.56 8.27 19.29
C ILE A 96 2.51 9.39 19.34
N GLU A 97 2.08 9.90 18.19
CA GLU A 97 1.03 10.92 18.10
C GLU A 97 -0.28 10.43 18.74
N GLY A 98 -0.71 9.20 18.42
CA GLY A 98 -1.87 8.57 19.06
C GLY A 98 -1.70 8.37 20.57
N THR A 99 -0.50 8.04 21.03
CA THR A 99 -0.21 7.91 22.47
C THR A 99 -0.32 9.24 23.21
N VAL A 100 0.11 10.35 22.58
CA VAL A 100 -0.04 11.70 23.13
C VAL A 100 -1.51 12.05 23.27
N THR A 101 -2.31 11.85 22.22
CA THR A 101 -3.77 12.10 22.26
C THR A 101 -4.44 11.26 23.35
N ASN A 102 -4.16 9.96 23.42
CA ASN A 102 -4.73 9.08 24.44
C ASN A 102 -4.35 9.53 25.87
N SER A 103 -3.12 10.00 26.06
CA SER A 103 -2.67 10.56 27.34
C SER A 103 -3.45 11.82 27.72
N GLU A 104 -3.73 12.69 26.77
CA GLU A 104 -4.55 13.89 26.98
C GLU A 104 -6.01 13.54 27.30
N THR A 105 -6.60 12.56 26.60
CA THR A 105 -7.94 12.04 26.91
C THR A 105 -8.01 11.51 28.35
N VAL A 106 -7.05 10.70 28.77
CA VAL A 106 -7.00 10.16 30.14
C VAL A 106 -6.84 11.27 31.19
N LYS A 107 -6.04 12.31 30.90
CA LYS A 107 -5.92 13.49 31.78
C LYS A 107 -7.26 14.22 31.90
N ALA A 108 -7.98 14.42 30.81
CA ALA A 108 -9.30 15.06 30.80
C ALA A 108 -10.32 14.24 31.60
N MET A 109 -10.36 12.92 31.40
CA MET A 109 -11.21 12.00 32.17
C MET A 109 -10.89 12.06 33.67
N THR A 110 -9.60 12.11 34.03
CA THR A 110 -9.17 12.21 35.44
C THR A 110 -9.62 13.53 36.06
N ALA A 111 -9.46 14.65 35.36
CA ALA A 111 -9.94 15.96 35.81
C ALA A 111 -11.46 15.98 35.99
N GLY A 112 -12.22 15.37 35.07
CA GLY A 112 -13.66 15.18 35.19
C GLY A 112 -14.05 14.36 36.42
N LYS A 113 -13.39 13.22 36.65
CA LYS A 113 -13.59 12.38 37.85
C LYS A 113 -13.36 13.17 39.14
N ASP A 114 -12.28 13.93 39.21
CA ASP A 114 -11.94 14.72 40.40
C ASP A 114 -12.91 15.90 40.62
N ALA A 115 -13.42 16.52 39.55
CA ALA A 115 -14.47 17.54 39.63
C ALA A 115 -15.79 16.95 40.14
N MET A 116 -16.21 15.79 39.62
CA MET A 116 -17.39 15.06 40.09
C MET A 116 -17.25 14.65 41.56
N ALA A 117 -16.08 14.17 41.98
CA ALA A 117 -15.83 13.81 43.38
C ALA A 117 -15.96 15.02 44.33
N LYS A 118 -15.47 16.20 43.92
CA LYS A 118 -15.62 17.45 44.68
C LYS A 118 -17.07 17.92 44.75
N ALA A 119 -17.82 17.83 43.64
CA ALA A 119 -19.24 18.18 43.61
C ALA A 119 -20.05 17.29 44.58
N ARG A 120 -19.76 15.97 44.61
CA ARG A 120 -20.41 15.02 45.53
C ARG A 120 -20.05 15.25 47.00
N ALA A 121 -18.88 15.81 47.31
CA ALA A 121 -18.45 16.06 48.69
C ALA A 121 -19.32 17.11 49.43
N GLY A 122 -20.20 17.84 48.74
CA GLY A 122 -21.14 18.80 49.32
C GLY A 122 -22.61 18.37 49.35
N VAL A 123 -22.93 17.13 48.95
CA VAL A 123 -24.30 16.59 48.78
C VAL A 123 -24.57 15.56 49.86
N THR A 124 -25.67 15.69 50.63
CA THR A 124 -25.99 14.77 51.74
C THR A 124 -26.64 13.47 51.23
N VAL A 125 -26.64 12.40 52.02
CA VAL A 125 -27.12 11.05 51.58
C VAL A 125 -28.56 11.07 51.06
N ASP A 126 -29.41 11.97 51.56
CA ASP A 126 -30.79 12.12 51.07
C ASP A 126 -30.86 12.80 49.70
N ASP A 127 -29.98 13.77 49.42
CA ASP A 127 -29.85 14.40 48.09
C ASP A 127 -29.22 13.44 47.06
N VAL A 128 -28.47 12.43 47.51
CA VAL A 128 -27.85 11.41 46.66
C VAL A 128 -28.88 10.41 46.12
N GLY A 129 -29.99 10.17 46.82
CA GLY A 129 -31.05 9.27 46.34
C GLY A 129 -31.75 9.81 45.10
N GLU A 130 -32.20 11.07 45.14
CA GLU A 130 -32.85 11.75 44.02
C GLU A 130 -31.86 11.99 42.86
N LEU A 131 -30.60 12.34 43.18
CA LEU A 131 -29.57 12.57 42.18
C LEU A 131 -29.05 11.28 41.52
N MET A 132 -29.05 10.13 42.22
CA MET A 132 -28.61 8.85 41.62
C MET A 132 -29.64 8.29 40.66
N ASP A 133 -30.93 8.50 40.92
CA ASP A 133 -31.98 8.14 39.96
C ASP A 133 -31.84 9.01 38.68
N ASP A 134 -31.70 10.33 38.81
CA ASP A 134 -31.49 11.24 37.67
C ASP A 134 -30.17 10.98 36.91
N ILE A 135 -29.07 10.63 37.61
CA ILE A 135 -27.78 10.30 36.97
C ILE A 135 -27.85 8.95 36.25
N THR A 136 -28.61 7.98 36.75
CA THR A 136 -28.71 6.66 36.11
C THR A 136 -29.42 6.79 34.77
N ASP A 137 -30.51 7.57 34.72
CA ASP A 137 -31.25 7.85 33.48
C ASP A 137 -30.39 8.62 32.45
N GLU A 138 -29.59 9.61 32.88
CA GLU A 138 -28.69 10.37 31.99
C GLU A 138 -27.48 9.55 31.52
N VAL A 139 -26.92 8.67 32.36
CA VAL A 139 -25.80 7.81 31.97
C VAL A 139 -26.24 6.70 31.02
N GLU A 140 -27.45 6.14 31.17
CA GLU A 140 -28.03 5.23 30.18
C GLU A 140 -28.20 5.93 28.83
N GLN A 141 -28.74 7.16 28.83
CA GLN A 141 -28.92 7.93 27.60
C GLN A 141 -27.59 8.31 26.93
N ALA A 142 -26.56 8.66 27.72
CA ALA A 142 -25.22 8.94 27.22
C ALA A 142 -24.51 7.69 26.68
N ASN A 143 -24.73 6.53 27.29
CA ASN A 143 -24.21 5.25 26.79
C ASN A 143 -24.92 4.81 25.51
N ASP A 144 -26.23 5.00 25.40
CA ASP A 144 -26.99 4.75 24.15
C ASP A 144 -26.49 5.63 23.01
N ILE A 145 -26.17 6.90 23.30
CA ILE A 145 -25.56 7.82 22.32
C ILE A 145 -24.13 7.40 21.97
N ALA A 146 -23.33 7.02 22.97
CA ALA A 146 -21.96 6.57 22.74
C ALA A 146 -21.90 5.25 21.96
N GLU A 147 -22.82 4.32 22.20
CA GLU A 147 -22.95 3.06 21.48
C GLU A 147 -23.48 3.28 20.05
N ALA A 148 -24.42 4.23 19.87
CA ALA A 148 -24.86 4.66 18.54
C ALA A 148 -23.76 5.35 17.72
N ILE A 149 -22.82 6.05 18.38
CA ILE A 149 -21.68 6.72 17.74
C ILE A 149 -20.48 5.76 17.55
N SER A 150 -20.33 4.76 18.42
CA SER A 150 -19.18 3.83 18.42
C SER A 150 -19.42 2.55 17.59
N ALA A 151 -20.54 2.43 16.88
CA ALA A 151 -20.71 1.39 15.85
C ALA A 151 -19.55 1.49 14.82
N PRO A 152 -18.90 0.37 14.48
CA PRO A 152 -17.46 0.21 14.65
C PRO A 152 -16.61 0.95 13.60
N ALA A 153 -15.72 1.83 14.08
CA ALA A 153 -14.61 2.42 13.33
C ALA A 153 -13.26 1.72 13.62
N ASN A 154 -13.28 0.43 13.92
CA ASN A 154 -12.07 -0.39 14.01
C ASN A 154 -11.96 -1.28 12.77
N GLN A 155 -11.68 -0.67 11.62
CA GLN A 155 -11.05 -1.39 10.52
C GLN A 155 -9.54 -1.35 10.75
N VAL A 156 -9.01 -2.47 11.23
CA VAL A 156 -7.61 -2.80 11.01
C VAL A 156 -7.48 -2.95 9.50
N LEU A 157 -6.81 -2.00 8.85
CA LEU A 157 -6.56 -2.02 7.41
C LEU A 157 -5.94 -3.37 7.03
N ASP A 158 -6.64 -4.15 6.20
CA ASP A 158 -6.13 -5.38 5.60
C ASP A 158 -5.33 -5.04 4.34
N ASP A 159 -4.27 -5.80 4.06
CA ASP A 159 -3.42 -5.59 2.89
C ASP A 159 -4.22 -5.76 1.58
N GLU A 160 -5.30 -6.55 1.58
CA GLU A 160 -6.23 -6.66 0.43
C GLU A 160 -7.04 -5.38 0.19
N ASP A 161 -7.47 -4.71 1.25
CA ASP A 161 -8.21 -3.44 1.13
C ASP A 161 -7.31 -2.33 0.58
N LEU A 162 -6.05 -2.29 1.03
CA LEU A 162 -5.05 -1.34 0.52
C LEU A 162 -4.67 -1.64 -0.94
N LEU A 163 -4.63 -2.90 -1.35
CA LEU A 163 -4.42 -3.27 -2.75
C LEU A 163 -5.59 -2.85 -3.64
N ASN A 164 -6.82 -2.98 -3.15
CA ASN A 164 -8.00 -2.50 -3.87
C ASN A 164 -7.98 -0.97 -4.03
N GLU A 165 -7.68 -0.23 -2.96
CA GLU A 165 -7.53 1.23 -3.01
C GLU A 165 -6.41 1.66 -3.97
N LEU A 166 -5.28 0.93 -3.99
CA LEU A 166 -4.20 1.18 -4.94
C LEU A 166 -4.66 0.96 -6.39
N ASN A 167 -5.40 -0.12 -6.67
CA ASN A 167 -5.93 -0.39 -8.01
C ASN A 167 -6.90 0.71 -8.47
N GLU A 168 -7.77 1.20 -7.58
CA GLU A 168 -8.68 2.31 -7.89
C GLU A 168 -7.91 3.60 -8.21
N LEU A 169 -6.85 3.91 -7.47
CA LEU A 169 -5.98 5.07 -7.75
C LEU A 169 -5.26 4.94 -9.10
N GLU A 170 -4.76 3.74 -9.44
CA GLU A 170 -4.12 3.48 -10.73
C GLU A 170 -5.11 3.61 -11.91
N GLU A 171 -6.36 3.15 -11.75
CA GLU A 171 -7.41 3.35 -12.77
C GLU A 171 -7.75 4.83 -12.98
N LEU A 172 -7.86 5.61 -11.89
CA LEU A 172 -8.11 7.05 -11.96
C LEU A 172 -6.96 7.79 -12.64
N GLU A 173 -5.71 7.41 -12.37
CA GLU A 173 -4.55 8.01 -13.05
C GLU A 173 -4.55 7.66 -14.55
N LEU A 174 -4.86 6.41 -14.91
CA LEU A 174 -4.96 5.99 -16.32
C LEU A 174 -6.08 6.74 -17.06
N GLU A 175 -7.24 6.91 -16.44
CA GLU A 175 -8.35 7.70 -17.00
C GLU A 175 -7.93 9.17 -17.21
N SER A 176 -7.22 9.76 -16.25
CA SER A 176 -6.70 11.13 -16.38
C SER A 176 -5.70 11.26 -17.54
N GLN A 177 -4.81 10.28 -17.73
CA GLN A 177 -3.85 10.28 -18.83
C GLN A 177 -4.52 10.05 -20.20
N LEU A 178 -5.64 9.32 -20.26
CA LEU A 178 -6.43 9.16 -21.49
C LEU A 178 -7.21 10.43 -21.84
N LEU A 179 -7.67 11.18 -20.84
CA LEU A 179 -8.32 12.49 -21.03
C LEU A 179 -7.33 13.58 -21.45
N ASP A 180 -6.09 13.54 -20.93
CA ASP A 180 -5.01 14.46 -21.29
C ASP A 180 -4.20 14.00 -22.51
N ALA A 181 -4.51 12.84 -23.09
CA ALA A 181 -3.89 12.39 -24.32
C ALA A 181 -4.20 13.41 -25.43
N PRO A 182 -3.17 13.96 -26.12
CA PRO A 182 -3.39 14.95 -27.16
C PRO A 182 -4.30 14.34 -28.23
N ALA A 183 -5.38 15.04 -28.56
CA ALA A 183 -6.26 14.65 -29.65
C ALA A 183 -5.40 14.37 -30.89
N VAL A 184 -5.40 13.10 -31.31
CA VAL A 184 -4.77 12.69 -32.57
C VAL A 184 -5.31 13.64 -33.64
N PRO A 185 -4.44 14.33 -34.41
CA PRO A 185 -4.91 15.21 -35.46
C PRO A 185 -5.84 14.40 -36.36
N ALA A 186 -7.08 14.85 -36.53
CA ALA A 186 -7.97 14.35 -37.56
C ALA A 186 -7.48 14.82 -38.94
N THR A 187 -6.20 14.57 -39.26
CA THR A 187 -5.78 14.47 -40.65
C THR A 187 -6.48 13.25 -41.18
N ALA A 188 -7.42 13.48 -42.11
CA ALA A 188 -8.15 12.47 -42.84
C ALA A 188 -7.23 11.27 -43.09
N ILE A 189 -7.48 10.19 -42.36
CA ILE A 189 -6.90 8.90 -42.70
C ILE A 189 -7.54 8.59 -44.05
N ASP A 190 -6.77 8.72 -45.12
CA ASP A 190 -7.15 8.29 -46.45
C ASP A 190 -7.19 6.76 -46.38
N LEU A 191 -8.31 6.27 -45.86
CA LEU A 191 -8.60 4.85 -45.73
C LEU A 191 -8.67 4.33 -47.17
N PRO A 192 -7.81 3.37 -47.55
CA PRO A 192 -7.90 2.78 -48.88
C PRO A 192 -9.28 2.16 -49.04
N ASP A 193 -9.91 2.43 -50.19
CA ASP A 193 -11.25 1.96 -50.52
C ASP A 193 -11.31 0.43 -50.31
N VAL A 194 -12.34 -0.03 -49.59
CA VAL A 194 -12.47 -1.46 -49.27
C VAL A 194 -12.63 -2.22 -50.59
N PRO A 195 -11.82 -3.28 -50.85
CA PRO A 195 -11.98 -4.05 -52.07
C PRO A 195 -13.36 -4.71 -52.08
N THR A 196 -14.20 -4.30 -53.02
CA THR A 196 -15.55 -4.86 -53.28
C THR A 196 -15.50 -6.19 -54.04
N ALA A 197 -14.30 -6.71 -54.30
CA ALA A 197 -14.09 -7.99 -54.96
C ALA A 197 -14.18 -9.14 -53.95
N THR A 198 -15.23 -9.94 -54.07
CA THR A 198 -15.36 -11.26 -53.44
C THR A 198 -14.12 -12.11 -53.75
N PRO A 199 -13.50 -12.79 -52.78
CA PRO A 199 -12.31 -13.60 -53.07
C PRO A 199 -12.69 -14.79 -53.96
N GLU A 200 -12.07 -14.88 -55.14
CA GLU A 200 -12.07 -16.11 -55.93
C GLU A 200 -11.20 -17.15 -55.21
N ILE A 201 -11.88 -18.16 -54.66
CA ILE A 201 -11.24 -19.36 -54.13
C ILE A 201 -10.54 -20.05 -55.31
N PRO A 202 -9.27 -20.47 -55.19
CA PRO A 202 -8.59 -21.19 -56.25
C PRO A 202 -9.32 -22.52 -56.47
N VAL A 203 -9.93 -22.68 -57.65
CA VAL A 203 -10.50 -23.95 -58.09
C VAL A 203 -9.35 -24.95 -58.21
N GLN A 204 -9.28 -25.90 -57.28
CA GLN A 204 -8.47 -27.11 -57.42
C GLN A 204 -9.05 -27.92 -58.59
N GLN A 205 -8.54 -27.67 -59.79
CA GLN A 205 -8.82 -28.49 -60.95
C GLN A 205 -8.14 -29.87 -60.75
N ASN A 206 -8.96 -30.93 -60.83
CA ASN A 206 -8.62 -32.36 -61.05
C ASN A 206 -8.98 -33.40 -59.98
N GLN A 207 -9.98 -33.18 -59.10
CA GLN A 207 -10.54 -34.29 -58.29
C GLN A 207 -12.05 -34.54 -58.46
N GLU A 208 -12.83 -33.60 -58.97
CA GLU A 208 -14.29 -33.80 -59.12
C GLU A 208 -14.72 -34.68 -60.31
N ASP A 209 -13.91 -34.82 -61.35
CA ASP A 209 -14.24 -35.64 -62.52
C ASP A 209 -14.11 -37.16 -62.28
N ALA A 210 -13.33 -37.57 -61.27
CA ALA A 210 -13.13 -38.99 -60.94
C ALA A 210 -14.31 -39.54 -60.12
N ASP A 211 -14.75 -38.78 -59.11
CA ASP A 211 -15.82 -39.22 -58.20
C ASP A 211 -17.19 -39.19 -58.88
N THR A 212 -17.44 -38.21 -59.76
CA THR A 212 -18.69 -38.11 -60.53
C THR A 212 -18.82 -39.20 -61.60
N LYS A 213 -17.71 -39.69 -62.14
CA LYS A 213 -17.70 -40.83 -63.07
C LYS A 213 -17.93 -42.16 -62.36
N ALA A 214 -17.33 -42.35 -61.18
CA ALA A 214 -17.51 -43.55 -60.37
C ALA A 214 -18.97 -43.73 -59.89
N LEU A 215 -19.64 -42.65 -59.49
CA LEU A 215 -21.06 -42.67 -59.11
C LEU A 215 -21.97 -43.06 -60.29
N ARG A 216 -21.69 -42.54 -61.50
CA ARG A 216 -22.51 -42.81 -62.69
C ARG A 216 -22.36 -44.24 -63.21
N GLU A 217 -21.18 -44.86 -63.08
CA GLU A 217 -20.98 -46.29 -63.35
C GLU A 217 -21.71 -47.18 -62.35
N LEU A 218 -21.75 -46.80 -61.07
CA LEU A 218 -22.43 -47.55 -60.02
C LEU A 218 -23.96 -47.53 -60.18
N GLU A 219 -24.53 -46.39 -60.57
CA GLU A 219 -25.96 -46.28 -60.90
C GLU A 219 -26.34 -47.10 -62.15
N ALA A 220 -25.50 -47.11 -63.19
CA ALA A 220 -25.75 -47.88 -64.40
C ALA A 220 -25.68 -49.40 -64.17
N ALA A 221 -24.87 -49.87 -63.23
CA ALA A 221 -24.76 -51.29 -62.87
C ALA A 221 -25.93 -51.80 -62.00
N MET A 222 -26.69 -50.91 -61.34
CA MET A 222 -27.85 -51.27 -60.52
C MET A 222 -29.19 -51.20 -61.26
N ALA A 223 -29.20 -50.74 -62.51
CA ALA A 223 -30.41 -50.57 -63.34
C ALA A 223 -30.60 -51.67 -64.42
N LEU A 224 -29.86 -52.78 -64.32
CA LEU A 224 -30.02 -54.01 -65.10
C LEU A 224 -30.40 -55.17 -64.18
#